data_AF-A0A4R6WT11-F1
#
_entry.id   AF-A0A4R6WT11-F1
#
_cell.length_a   1.000
_cell.length_b   1.000
_cell.length_c   1.000
_cell.angle_alpha   90.00
_cell.angle_beta   90.00
_cell.angle_gamma   90.00
#
_symmetry.space_group_name_H-M   'P 1'
#
loop_
_entity.id
_entity.type
_entity.pdbx_description
1 polymer ?
#
loop_
_entity_poly.entity_id
_entity_poly.type
_entity_poly.pdbx_seq_one_letter_code
_entity_poly.pdbx_strand_id
1 'polypeptide(L)' 'MSGKYYGRFSKIVRDSAIDDILAGRLLVEEVMDKYRIRSKATVVSWVQRHRKKSKQNIYNQ' A
#
# COMPACT_ATOMS: atom_id res chain seq x y z
N MET A 1 -21.75 -1.14 9.64
CA MET A 1 -20.31 -0.92 9.92
C MET A 1 -19.50 -1.56 8.81
N SER A 2 -18.74 -0.78 8.02
CA SER A 2 -18.05 -1.26 6.81
C SER A 2 -16.86 -2.16 7.17
N GLY A 3 -17.06 -3.48 7.07
CA GLY A 3 -16.01 -4.48 7.18
C GLY A 3 -15.07 -4.39 5.98
N LYS A 4 -13.97 -3.66 6.12
CA LYS A 4 -12.95 -3.54 5.06
C LYS A 4 -12.21 -4.87 4.93
N TYR A 5 -12.42 -5.56 3.82
CA TYR A 5 -11.73 -6.79 3.43
C TYR A 5 -10.20 -6.64 3.55
N TYR A 6 -9.61 -7.16 4.63
CA TYR A 6 -8.17 -7.40 4.72
C TYR A 6 -7.83 -8.67 3.93
N GLY A 7 -8.03 -8.61 2.61
CA GLY A 7 -7.75 -9.75 1.73
C GLY A 7 -6.28 -10.14 1.79
N ARG A 8 -6.02 -11.41 2.16
CA ARG A 8 -4.82 -12.26 2.00
C ARG A 8 -3.46 -11.77 2.52
N PHE A 9 -3.24 -10.47 2.70
CA PHE A 9 -1.97 -9.89 3.18
C PHE A 9 -2.15 -9.19 4.52
N SER A 10 -1.21 -9.42 5.45
CA SER A 10 -1.20 -8.75 6.75
C SER A 10 -1.05 -7.24 6.58
N LYS A 11 -1.57 -6.50 7.56
CA LYS A 11 -1.43 -5.04 7.60
C LYS A 11 0.05 -4.62 7.58
N ILE A 12 0.90 -5.34 8.31
CA ILE A 12 2.34 -5.07 8.41
C ILE A 12 3.02 -5.17 7.03
N VAL A 13 2.72 -6.22 6.26
CA VAL A 13 3.30 -6.42 4.92
C VAL A 13 2.87 -5.29 3.99
N ARG A 14 1.59 -4.90 4.05
CA ARG A 14 1.05 -3.81 3.24
C ARG A 14 1.71 -2.48 3.56
N ASP A 15 1.78 -2.14 4.85
CA ASP A 15 2.33 -0.85 5.30
C ASP A 15 3.82 -0.78 4.95
N SER A 16 4.59 -1.85 5.19
CA SER A 16 6.01 -1.92 4.83
C SER A 16 6.26 -1.80 3.31
N ALA A 17 5.41 -2.44 2.50
CA ALA A 17 5.48 -2.35 1.04
C ALA A 17 5.17 -0.93 0.53
N ILE A 18 4.21 -0.24 1.14
CA ILE A 18 3.91 1.16 0.80
C ILE A 18 5.09 2.06 1.17
N ASP A 19 5.65 1.89 2.36
CA ASP A 19 6.78 2.71 2.85
C ASP A 19 8.02 2.55 1.98
N ASP A 20 8.37 1.32 1.57
CA ASP A 20 9.49 1.06 0.68
C ASP A 20 9.35 1.78 -0.68
N ILE A 21 8.13 1.87 -1.21
CA ILE A 21 7.85 2.58 -2.48
C ILE A 21 7.89 4.09 -2.27
N LEU A 22 7.24 4.61 -1.22
CA LEU A 22 7.17 6.05 -0.98
C LEU A 22 8.51 6.66 -0.59
N ALA A 23 9.37 5.89 0.08
CA ALA A 23 10.74 6.27 0.40
C ALA A 23 11.69 6.14 -0.82
N GLY A 24 11.22 5.61 -1.96
CA GLY A 24 12.05 5.38 -3.15
C GLY A 24 13.11 4.29 -2.95
N ARG A 25 12.96 3.42 -1.94
CA ARG A 25 13.90 2.34 -1.65
C ARG A 25 13.77 1.18 -2.62
N LEU A 26 12.55 0.91 -3.08
CA LEU A 26 12.24 -0.19 -4.00
C LEU A 26 11.20 0.26 -5.03
N LEU A 27 11.36 -0.24 -6.26
CA LEU A 27 10.36 -0.18 -7.31
C LEU A 27 9.21 -1.14 -7.01
N VAL A 28 8.07 -0.93 -7.68
CA VAL A 28 6.87 -1.76 -7.49
C VAL A 28 7.15 -3.25 -7.73
N GLU A 29 7.98 -3.58 -8.71
CA GLU A 29 8.33 -4.96 -9.07
C GLU A 29 9.25 -5.59 -8.01
N GLU A 30 10.23 -4.85 -7.50
CA GLU A 30 11.10 -5.32 -6.43
C GLU A 30 10.33 -5.55 -5.11
N VAL A 31 9.32 -4.72 -4.83
CA VAL A 31 8.39 -4.93 -3.72
C VAL A 31 7.53 -6.17 -3.94
N MET A 32 7.08 -6.42 -5.17
CA MET A 32 6.34 -7.64 -5.48
C MET A 32 7.16 -8.88 -5.19
N ASP A 33 8.43 -8.90 -5.60
CA ASP A 33 9.33 -10.02 -5.36
C ASP A 33 9.65 -10.18 -3.87
N LYS A 34 10.05 -9.10 -3.18
CA LYS A 34 10.40 -9.10 -1.75
C LYS A 34 9.27 -9.60 -0.86
N TYR A 35 8.03 -9.17 -1.12
CA TYR A 35 6.86 -9.50 -0.30
C TYR A 35 5.98 -10.62 -0.89
N ARG A 36 6.45 -11.28 -1.96
CA ARG A 36 5.74 -12.37 -2.67
C ARG A 36 4.33 -11.98 -3.12
N ILE A 37 4.17 -10.75 -3.61
CA ILE A 37 2.91 -10.22 -4.11
C ILE A 37 2.83 -10.46 -5.61
N ARG A 38 1.89 -11.31 -6.03
CA ARG A 38 1.78 -11.70 -7.45
C ARG A 38 1.17 -10.63 -8.37
N SER A 39 0.49 -9.62 -7.80
CA SER A 39 -0.27 -8.64 -8.58
C SER A 39 0.26 -7.23 -8.39
N LYS A 40 0.78 -6.66 -9.48
CA LYS A 40 1.19 -5.25 -9.55
C LYS A 40 0.04 -4.31 -9.25
N ALA A 41 -1.17 -4.62 -9.75
CA ALA A 41 -2.37 -3.84 -9.50
C ALA A 41 -2.71 -3.76 -8.01
N THR A 42 -2.45 -4.82 -7.24
CA THR A 42 -2.64 -4.81 -5.78
C THR A 42 -1.74 -3.79 -5.11
N VAL A 43 -0.44 -3.78 -5.43
CA VAL A 43 0.54 -2.85 -4.85
C VAL A 43 0.22 -1.41 -5.23
N VAL A 44 -0.09 -1.17 -6.52
CA VAL A 44 -0.47 0.16 -7.00
C VAL A 44 -1.72 0.68 -6.29
N SER A 45 -2.73 -0.18 -6.08
CA SER A 45 -3.95 0.19 -5.35
C SER A 45 -3.66 0.61 -3.91
N TRP A 46 -2.72 -0.06 -3.24
CA TRP A 46 -2.33 0.29 -1.87
C TRP A 46 -1.71 1.68 -1.79
N VAL A 47 -0.75 1.98 -2.67
CA VAL A 47 -0.08 3.29 -2.72
C VAL A 47 -1.09 4.40 -3.05
N GLN A 48 -1.99 4.17 -4.01
CA GLN A 48 -3.03 5.15 -4.35
C GLN A 48 -3.99 5.42 -3.18
N ARG A 49 -4.44 4.37 -2.48
CA ARG A 49 -5.31 4.52 -1.30
C ARG A 49 -4.59 5.25 -0.16
N HIS A 50 -3.30 4.98 0.04
CA HIS A 50 -2.48 5.69 1.02
C HIS A 50 -2.42 7.19 0.71
N ARG A 51 -2.11 7.56 -0.55
CA ARG A 51 -2.08 8.97 -1.00
C ARG A 51 -3.43 9.68 -0.87
N LYS A 52 -4.54 8.98 -1.14
CA LYS A 52 -5.89 9.55 -0.94
C LYS A 52 -6.17 9.81 0.54
N LYS A 53 -5.80 8.87 1.42
CA LYS A 53 -5.96 9.02 2.86
C LYS A 53 -5.12 10.16 3.43
N SER A 54 -3.88 10.33 2.97
CA SER A 54 -3.03 11.44 3.40
C SER A 54 -3.57 12.80 2.95
N LYS A 55 -4.11 12.90 1.72
CA LYS A 55 -4.76 14.13 1.23
C LYS A 55 -6.01 14.49 2.02
N GLN A 56 -6.88 13.53 2.35
CA GLN A 56 -8.10 13.81 3.13
C GLN A 56 -7.79 14.35 4.54
N ASN A 57 -6.63 13.99 5.10
CA ASN A 57 -6.23 14.46 6.42
C ASN A 57 -5.80 15.94 6.45
N ILE A 58 -5.46 16.53 5.29
CA ILE A 58 -5.03 17.93 5.16
C ILE A 58 -6.23 18.88 5.03
N TYR A 59 -7.38 18.40 4.56
CA TYR A 59 -8.60 19.22 4.39
C TYR A 59 -9.58 19.15 5.56
N ASN A 60 -9.29 18.32 6.57
CA ASN A 60 -10.11 18.15 7.77
C ASN A 60 -9.40 18.67 9.04
N GLN A 61 -8.34 19.46 8.89
CA GLN A 61 -7.69 20.26 9.94
C GLN A 61 -7.98 21.73 9.66
#